data_AF-A7Y7L0-F1
#
_entry.id   AF-A7Y7L0-F1
#
_cell.length_a   1.000
_cell.length_b   1.000
_cell.length_c   1.000
_cell.angle_alpha   90.00
_cell.angle_beta   90.00
_cell.angle_gamma   90.00
#
_symmetry.space_group_name_H-M   'P 1'
#
loop_
_entity.id
_entity.type
_entity.pdbx_description
1 polymer ?
#
loop_
_entity_poly.entity_id
_entity_poly.type
_entity_poly.pdbx_seq_one_letter_code
_entity_poly.pdbx_strand_id
1 'polypeptide(L)' 'VLVVCLVVFNPVDADETANKIAAQSSLLDKLDCGGACAARCRLSSRPRLCKRACGTCCQRCSCVPPGT' A
#
# COMPACT_ATOMS: atom_id res chain seq x y z
N VAL A 1 -1.68 -23.50 -37.00
CA VAL A 1 -1.96 -24.02 -35.64
C VAL A 1 -0.82 -23.73 -34.66
N LEU A 2 0.45 -23.94 -35.02
CA LEU A 2 1.61 -23.61 -34.15
C LEU A 2 1.79 -22.11 -33.83
N VAL A 3 1.43 -21.21 -34.76
CA VAL A 3 1.60 -19.75 -34.59
C VAL A 3 0.54 -19.09 -33.69
N VAL A 4 -0.58 -19.75 -33.41
CA VAL A 4 -1.64 -19.25 -32.51
C VAL A 4 -1.25 -19.42 -31.04
N CYS A 5 -0.41 -20.42 -30.71
CA CYS A 5 0.04 -20.65 -29.34
C CYS A 5 1.04 -19.61 -28.84
N LEU A 6 1.79 -18.95 -29.74
CA LEU A 6 2.78 -17.94 -29.37
C LEU A 6 2.14 -16.61 -28.94
N VAL A 7 0.93 -16.30 -29.40
CA VAL A 7 0.22 -15.06 -29.06
C VAL A 7 -0.40 -15.12 -27.66
N VAL A 8 -0.58 -16.31 -27.09
CA VAL A 8 -1.14 -16.51 -25.74
C VAL A 8 -0.09 -16.34 -24.63
N PHE A 9 1.20 -16.44 -24.97
CA PHE A 9 2.31 -16.06 -24.07
C PHE A 9 2.61 -14.57 -24.19
N ASN A 10 1.63 -13.71 -23.95
CA ASN A 10 1.98 -12.39 -23.46
C ASN A 10 2.40 -12.58 -21.99
N PRO A 11 3.66 -12.28 -21.60
CA PRO A 11 3.92 -12.07 -20.19
C PRO A 11 3.02 -10.91 -19.78
N VAL A 12 2.09 -11.16 -18.85
CA VAL A 12 1.48 -10.07 -18.11
C VAL A 12 2.65 -9.38 -17.42
N ASP A 13 3.02 -8.20 -17.91
CA ASP A 13 3.87 -7.30 -17.13
C ASP A 13 3.06 -6.97 -15.88
N ALA A 14 3.30 -7.73 -14.81
CA ALA A 14 3.12 -7.22 -13.47
C ALA A 14 4.13 -6.08 -13.36
N ASP A 15 3.70 -4.88 -13.72
CA ASP A 15 4.41 -3.64 -13.40
C ASP A 15 4.50 -3.58 -11.87
N GLU A 16 5.57 -4.16 -11.33
CA GLU A 16 6.11 -3.83 -10.01
C GLU A 16 6.93 -2.53 -10.15
N THR A 17 6.33 -1.51 -10.75
CA THR A 17 6.82 -0.14 -10.61
C THR A 17 5.91 0.66 -9.69
N ALA A 18 5.15 -0.05 -8.82
CA ALA A 18 4.69 0.49 -7.57
C ALA A 18 5.85 0.56 -6.57
N ASN A 19 6.56 1.68 -6.63
CA ASN A 19 7.05 2.36 -5.43
C ASN A 19 8.33 1.82 -4.77
N LYS A 20 9.44 1.77 -5.52
CA LYS A 20 10.80 1.76 -4.93
C LYS A 20 11.18 3.08 -4.22
N ILE A 21 10.24 4.02 -4.08
CA ILE A 21 10.39 5.26 -3.30
C ILE A 21 9.87 5.07 -1.85
N ALA A 22 8.91 4.15 -1.60
CA ALA A 22 8.45 3.86 -0.24
C ALA A 22 9.44 3.04 0.60
N ALA A 23 10.38 2.36 -0.04
CA ALA A 23 11.39 1.56 0.66
C ALA A 23 12.62 2.38 1.10
N GLN A 24 12.80 3.62 0.62
CA GLN A 24 13.97 4.46 0.92
C GLN A 24 13.74 5.54 1.98
N SER A 25 12.55 5.64 2.57
CA SER A 25 12.34 6.44 3.79
C SER A 25 12.67 5.64 5.07
N SER A 26 13.37 4.53 4.92
CA SER A 26 13.58 3.48 5.91
C SER A 26 14.78 3.68 6.84
N LEU A 27 15.34 4.90 6.97
CA LEU A 27 16.46 5.09 7.90
C LEU A 27 16.28 6.20 8.94
N LEU A 28 15.49 7.26 8.72
CA LEU A 28 15.38 8.29 9.78
C LEU A 28 14.08 9.09 9.86
N ASP A 29 13.09 8.82 9.01
CA ASP A 29 11.82 9.52 9.08
C ASP A 29 10.85 8.76 9.95
N LYS A 30 10.57 9.33 11.12
CA LYS A 30 9.50 8.90 12.01
C LYS A 30 8.19 8.90 11.21
N LEU A 31 7.71 7.72 10.81
CA LEU A 31 6.47 7.62 10.05
C LEU A 31 5.34 8.37 10.77
N ASP A 32 4.66 9.26 10.05
CA ASP A 32 3.56 10.01 10.62
C ASP A 32 2.29 9.14 10.62
N CYS A 33 2.11 8.33 11.66
CA CYS A 33 0.93 7.49 11.83
C CYS A 33 -0.37 8.30 11.76
N GLY A 34 -0.36 9.55 12.22
CA GLY A 34 -1.55 10.41 12.28
C GLY A 34 -2.12 10.70 10.88
N GLY A 35 -1.29 11.28 10.02
CA GLY A 35 -1.59 11.62 8.64
C GLY A 35 -1.79 10.38 7.77
N ALA A 36 -0.95 9.35 7.95
CA ALA A 36 -1.10 8.09 7.24
C ALA A 36 -2.46 7.44 7.54
N CYS A 37 -2.83 7.29 8.82
CA CYS A 37 -4.13 6.76 9.22
C CYS A 37 -5.30 7.70 8.89
N ALA A 38 -5.10 9.01 8.83
CA ALA A 38 -6.11 9.94 8.35
C ALA A 38 -6.44 9.70 6.87
N ALA A 39 -5.42 9.50 6.03
CA ALA A 39 -5.60 9.16 4.63
C ALA A 39 -6.26 7.79 4.45
N ARG A 40 -5.83 6.77 5.22
CA ARG A 40 -6.46 5.43 5.21
C ARG A 40 -7.92 5.43 5.53
N CYS A 41 -8.34 6.27 6.47
CA CYS A 41 -9.68 6.22 7.03
C CYS A 41 -10.62 7.26 6.42
N ARG A 42 -10.19 7.90 5.32
CA ARG A 42 -10.91 8.96 4.61
C ARG A 42 -12.29 8.53 4.12
N LEU A 43 -12.42 7.30 3.59
CA LEU A 43 -13.68 6.80 3.03
C LEU A 43 -14.42 5.84 3.97
N SER A 44 -13.86 5.58 5.15
CA SER A 44 -14.51 4.71 6.12
C SER A 44 -15.78 5.38 6.66
N SER A 45 -16.90 4.65 6.64
CA SER A 45 -18.16 5.08 7.28
C SER A 45 -18.02 5.27 8.80
N ARG A 46 -16.94 4.74 9.40
CA ARG A 46 -16.64 4.81 10.85
C ARG A 46 -15.20 5.28 11.07
N PRO A 47 -14.88 6.55 10.74
CA PRO A 47 -13.49 7.02 10.67
C PRO A 47 -12.77 7.02 12.02
N ARG A 48 -13.48 7.21 13.14
CA ARG A 48 -12.90 7.16 14.50
C ARG A 48 -12.45 5.74 14.88
N LEU A 49 -13.27 4.74 14.56
CA LEU A 49 -12.95 3.33 14.81
C LEU A 49 -11.78 2.88 13.92
N CYS A 50 -11.83 3.21 12.64
CA CYS A 50 -10.75 2.94 11.69
C CYS A 50 -9.42 3.55 12.16
N LYS A 51 -9.40 4.83 12.56
CA LYS A 51 -8.19 5.51 13.05
C LYS A 51 -7.60 4.82 14.29
N ARG A 52 -8.43 4.33 15.21
CA ARG A 52 -7.99 3.59 16.39
C ARG A 52 -7.31 2.26 16.03
N ALA A 53 -7.92 1.50 15.12
CA ALA A 53 -7.35 0.24 14.64
C ALA A 53 -6.04 0.48 13.87
N CYS A 54 -6.06 1.42 12.92
CA CYS A 54 -4.89 1.81 12.14
C CYS A 54 -3.75 2.29 13.03
N GLY A 55 -4.01 3.15 14.01
CA GLY A 55 -3.00 3.63 14.95
C GLY A 55 -2.34 2.51 15.75
N THR A 56 -3.12 1.51 16.19
CA THR A 56 -2.60 0.35 16.91
C THR A 56 -1.66 -0.49 16.03
N CYS A 57 -2.05 -0.75 14.78
CA CYS A 57 -1.18 -1.42 13.81
C CYS A 57 0.06 -0.59 13.49
N CYS A 58 -0.09 0.73 13.30
CA CYS A 58 1.00 1.62 12.96
C CYS A 58 2.06 1.71 14.07
N GLN A 59 1.65 1.78 15.34
CA GLN A 59 2.58 1.78 16.46
C GLN A 59 3.33 0.44 16.63
N ARG A 60 2.72 -0.68 16.24
CA ARG A 60 3.37 -2.00 16.34
C ARG A 60 4.25 -2.32 15.15
N CYS A 61 3.73 -2.10 13.95
CA CYS A 61 4.34 -2.56 12.71
C CYS A 61 5.11 -1.46 11.99
N SER A 62 5.01 -0.20 12.46
CA SER A 62 5.60 0.96 11.79
C SER A 62 5.25 1.01 10.30
N CYS A 63 3.99 0.71 9.97
CA CYS A 63 3.50 0.60 8.60
C CYS A 63 2.01 0.94 8.50
N VAL A 64 1.61 1.52 7.38
CA VAL A 64 0.21 1.82 7.03
C VAL A 64 -0.02 1.49 5.54
N PRO A 65 -0.86 0.50 5.20
CA PRO A 65 -0.99 -0.03 3.82
C PRO A 65 -1.70 0.93 2.86
N PRO A 66 -1.34 1.04 1.56
CA PRO A 66 -1.99 1.90 0.54
C PRO A 66 -3.50 1.57 0.28
N GLY A 67 -4.31 2.49 -0.29
CA GLY A 67 -5.81 2.46 -0.22
C GLY A 67 -6.54 3.57 0.61
N THR A 68 -7.82 3.35 0.95
CA THR A 68 -8.74 4.26 1.70
C THR A 68 -9.92 3.53 2.30
#